data_AF-A0A8J5KI97-F1
#
_entry.id   AF-A0A8J5KI97-F1
#
_cell.length_a   1.000
_cell.length_b   1.000
_cell.length_c   1.000
_cell.angle_alpha   90.00
_cell.angle_beta   90.00
_cell.angle_gamma   90.00
#
_symmetry.space_group_name_H-M   'P 1'
#
loop_
_entity.id
_entity.type
_entity.pdbx_description
1 polymer ?
#
loop_
_entity_poly.entity_id
_entity_poly.type
_entity_poly.pdbx_seq_one_letter_code
_entity_poly.pdbx_strand_id
1 'polypeptide(L)'
;MTPLIVDELKLLLCRSKAIAKPSTRGLHSTGMEAASTTVPSIVVYVTVPNKDAGIQSVYWWDGKIQTDSEELLIIKTRESLLGALTEHVKSNHEYEVPEVIALPITGGNLKYLEWIKDSTRS
;
A
#
# COMPACT_ATOMS: atom_id res chain seq x y z
N MET A 1 -3.99 -9.77 19.34
CA MET A 1 -3.80 -10.98 18.49
C MET A 1 -3.63 -10.44 17.08
N THR A 2 -2.52 -9.72 16.89
CA THR A 2 -2.24 -8.74 15.82
C THR A 2 -1.43 -9.21 14.60
N PRO A 3 -0.82 -10.42 14.53
CA PRO A 3 -0.05 -10.81 13.33
C PRO A 3 -0.90 -10.99 12.07
N LEU A 4 -2.18 -11.36 12.19
CA LEU A 4 -2.99 -11.81 11.05
C LEU A 4 -3.27 -10.70 10.04
N ILE A 5 -3.65 -9.48 10.46
CA ILE A 5 -3.92 -8.38 9.51
C ILE A 5 -2.64 -7.91 8.82
N VAL A 6 -1.54 -7.88 9.57
CA VAL A 6 -0.22 -7.49 9.05
C VAL A 6 0.27 -8.52 8.04
N ASP A 7 0.10 -9.80 8.34
CA ASP A 7 0.49 -10.89 7.43
C ASP A 7 -0.40 -10.95 6.19
N GLU A 8 -1.73 -10.78 6.32
CA GLU A 8 -2.63 -10.72 5.17
C GLU A 8 -2.35 -9.52 4.26
N LEU A 9 -2.13 -8.33 4.84
CA LEU A 9 -1.77 -7.13 4.07
C LEU A 9 -0.36 -7.27 3.44
N LYS A 10 0.59 -7.88 4.16
CA LYS A 10 1.91 -8.24 3.59
C LYS A 10 1.76 -9.22 2.43
N LEU A 11 0.89 -10.24 2.52
CA LEU A 11 0.61 -11.21 1.45
C LEU A 11 -0.07 -10.57 0.23
N LEU A 12 -0.97 -9.61 0.45
CA LEU A 12 -1.58 -8.79 -0.61
C LEU A 12 -0.56 -7.91 -1.34
N LEU A 13 0.48 -7.44 -0.64
CA LEU A 13 1.57 -6.62 -1.19
C LEU A 13 2.73 -7.45 -1.80
N CYS A 14 3.01 -8.65 -1.28
CA CYS A 14 4.18 -9.47 -1.60
C CYS A 14 3.95 -10.59 -2.61
N ARG A 15 2.90 -10.56 -3.44
CA ARG A 15 2.85 -11.40 -4.66
C ARG A 15 3.83 -10.89 -5.73
N SER A 16 5.09 -10.69 -5.35
CA SER A 16 6.19 -10.32 -6.23
C SER A 16 6.59 -11.52 -7.07
N LYS A 17 6.12 -11.58 -8.32
CA LYS A 17 6.99 -12.12 -9.37
C LYS A 17 8.15 -11.13 -9.49
N ALA A 18 9.36 -11.56 -9.12
CA ALA A 18 10.56 -10.79 -9.35
C ALA A 18 10.57 -10.30 -10.80
N ILE A 19 10.87 -9.01 -11.02
CA ILE A 19 11.07 -8.45 -12.35
C ILE A 19 12.37 -9.06 -12.90
N ALA A 20 12.26 -10.26 -13.49
CA ALA A 20 13.33 -10.85 -14.26
C ALA A 20 13.41 -10.09 -15.59
N LYS A 21 14.53 -9.40 -15.82
CA LYS A 21 14.79 -8.66 -17.06
C LYS A 21 15.05 -9.67 -18.19
N PRO A 22 14.29 -9.69 -19.29
CA PRO A 22 14.70 -10.45 -20.47
C PRO A 22 15.87 -9.69 -21.12
N SER A 23 17.02 -10.33 -21.24
CA SER A 23 18.11 -9.86 -22.09
C SER A 23 17.83 -10.35 -23.51
N THR A 24 17.30 -9.49 -24.37
CA THR A 24 17.25 -9.75 -25.81
C THR A 24 17.98 -8.65 -26.57
N ARG A 25 19.07 -9.04 -27.22
CA ARG A 25 19.87 -8.22 -28.14
C ARG A 25 19.22 -8.32 -29.54
N GLY A 26 18.83 -7.17 -30.10
CA GLY A 26 18.67 -6.97 -31.56
C GLY A 26 17.25 -6.72 -32.09
N LEU A 27 17.02 -5.48 -32.56
CA LEU A 27 16.67 -5.06 -33.94
C LEU A 27 15.58 -3.96 -33.98
N HIS A 28 15.85 -2.89 -34.73
CA HIS A 28 15.05 -1.67 -34.84
C HIS A 28 13.68 -1.89 -35.51
N SER A 29 12.63 -1.26 -34.95
CA SER A 29 11.57 -0.59 -35.72
C SER A 29 10.94 0.54 -34.89
N THR A 30 10.78 1.69 -35.52
CA THR A 30 10.06 2.85 -34.98
C THR A 30 8.58 2.49 -34.84
N GLY A 31 8.05 2.55 -33.62
CA GLY A 31 6.63 2.36 -33.33
C GLY A 31 6.25 3.21 -32.12
N MET A 32 5.13 3.92 -32.22
CA MET A 32 4.56 4.81 -31.20
C MET A 32 4.91 4.40 -29.77
N GLU A 33 5.53 5.30 -29.00
CA GLU A 33 5.51 5.24 -27.54
C GLU A 33 4.03 5.21 -27.14
N ALA A 34 3.53 4.01 -26.84
CA ALA A 34 2.19 3.86 -26.30
C ALA A 34 2.13 4.75 -25.06
N ALA A 35 1.26 5.75 -25.06
CA ALA A 35 0.98 6.55 -23.89
C ALA A 35 0.60 5.57 -22.78
N SER A 36 1.55 5.30 -21.86
CA SER A 36 1.34 4.41 -20.73
C SER A 36 0.22 5.05 -19.92
N THR A 37 -0.99 4.51 -20.08
CA THR A 37 -2.18 4.99 -19.38
C THR A 37 -2.03 4.52 -17.94
N THR A 38 -1.23 5.29 -17.21
CA THR A 38 -0.91 5.07 -15.81
C THR A 38 -2.19 5.30 -15.04
N VAL A 39 -2.59 4.32 -14.24
CA VAL A 39 -3.77 4.46 -13.38
C VAL A 39 -3.41 5.34 -12.17
N PRO A 40 -4.32 6.22 -11.73
CA PRO A 40 -4.11 6.97 -10.49
C PRO A 40 -3.79 6.00 -9.35
N SER A 41 -2.65 6.23 -8.71
CA SER A 41 -2.10 5.38 -7.67
C SER A 41 -1.87 6.20 -6.41
N ILE A 42 -1.94 5.54 -5.26
CA ILE A 42 -1.86 6.16 -3.94
C ILE A 42 -0.90 5.39 -3.05
N VAL A 43 -0.32 6.11 -2.09
CA VAL A 43 0.33 5.51 -0.91
C VAL A 43 -0.65 5.63 0.25
N VAL A 44 -0.92 4.52 0.94
CA VAL A 44 -1.81 4.48 2.09
C VAL A 44 -1.01 4.14 3.34
N TYR A 45 -1.14 4.98 4.36
CA TYR A 45 -0.63 4.79 5.70
C TYR A 45 -1.73 4.17 6.55
N VAL A 46 -1.39 3.08 7.24
CA VAL A 46 -2.28 2.41 8.20
C VAL A 46 -1.47 2.15 9.46
N THR A 47 -1.95 2.63 10.61
CA THR A 47 -1.37 2.24 11.90
C THR A 47 -2.13 1.03 12.43
N VAL A 48 -1.39 0.10 13.03
CA VAL A 48 -1.96 -1.09 13.66
C VAL A 48 -1.36 -1.29 15.04
N PRO A 49 -2.15 -1.71 16.05
CA PRO A 49 -1.63 -1.99 17.39
C PRO A 49 -0.55 -3.07 17.34
N ASN A 50 0.61 -2.78 17.91
CA ASN A 50 1.68 -3.76 18.03
C ASN A 50 2.58 -3.45 19.24
N LYS A 51 2.46 -4.28 20.28
CA LYS A 51 3.18 -4.10 21.55
C LYS A 51 4.70 -4.25 21.43
N ASP A 52 5.16 -4.98 20.41
CA ASP A 52 6.59 -5.23 20.17
C ASP A 52 7.17 -4.29 19.10
N ALA A 53 6.37 -3.36 18.57
CA ALA A 53 6.81 -2.39 17.58
C ALA A 53 7.55 -1.20 18.20
N GLY A 54 8.42 -0.57 17.40
CA GLY A 54 9.24 0.56 17.82
C GLY A 54 8.59 1.94 17.61
N ILE A 55 7.37 2.01 17.06
CA ILE A 55 6.67 3.28 16.82
C ILE A 55 5.64 3.49 17.93
N GLN A 56 5.54 4.73 18.42
CA GLN A 56 4.53 5.15 19.37
C GLN A 56 3.58 6.17 18.72
N SER A 57 2.29 5.93 18.87
CA SER A 57 1.25 6.87 18.49
C SER A 57 0.79 7.64 19.72
N VAL A 58 0.84 8.96 19.62
CA VAL A 58 0.49 9.88 20.72
C VAL A 58 -0.70 10.72 20.29
N TYR A 59 -1.79 10.66 21.05
CA TYR A 59 -3.03 11.34 20.71
C TYR A 59 -3.80 11.75 21.98
N TRP A 60 -4.77 12.64 21.84
CA TRP A 60 -5.63 13.07 22.93
C TRP A 60 -6.97 12.32 22.88
N TRP A 61 -7.32 11.61 23.95
CA TRP A 61 -8.57 10.87 24.05
C TRP A 61 -9.03 10.74 25.50
N ASP A 62 -10.34 10.85 25.74
CA ASP A 62 -10.96 10.76 27.07
C ASP A 62 -10.32 11.69 28.11
N GLY A 63 -10.05 12.94 27.69
CA GLY A 63 -9.50 13.98 28.56
C GLY A 63 -8.03 13.81 28.96
N LYS A 64 -7.29 12.88 28.33
CA LYS A 64 -5.86 12.64 28.60
C LYS A 64 -5.06 12.37 27.33
N ILE A 65 -3.75 12.55 27.43
CA ILE A 65 -2.81 12.08 26.42
C ILE A 65 -2.70 10.55 26.55
N GLN A 66 -2.87 9.87 25.43
CA GLN A 66 -2.65 8.43 25.28
C GLN A 66 -1.36 8.19 24.54
N THR A 67 -0.76 7.03 24.75
CA THR A 67 0.43 6.60 24.04
C THR A 67 0.34 5.10 23.85
N ASP A 68 0.23 4.67 22.60
CA ASP A 68 0.10 3.27 22.22
C ASP A 68 1.25 2.84 21.31
N SER A 69 1.75 1.62 21.50
CA SER A 69 2.74 1.02 20.59
C SER A 69 2.05 0.48 19.34
N GLU A 70 2.50 0.95 18.18
CA GLU A 70 1.90 0.63 16.89
C GLU A 70 2.96 0.28 15.84
N GLU A 71 2.54 -0.41 14.78
CA GLU A 71 3.32 -0.61 13.56
C GLU A 71 2.70 0.23 12.43
N LEU A 72 3.54 0.89 11.63
CA LEU A 72 3.10 1.67 10.47
C LEU A 72 3.22 0.84 9.19
N LEU A 73 2.09 0.60 8.53
CA LEU A 73 2.04 -0.03 7.21
C LEU A 73 2.02 1.05 6.12
N ILE A 74 2.86 0.87 5.10
CA ILE A 74 2.93 1.76 3.93
C ILE A 74 2.57 0.96 2.67
N ILE A 75 1.32 1.08 2.25
CA ILE A 75 0.69 0.28 1.20
C ILE A 75 0.66 1.09 -0.11
N LYS A 76 1.04 0.49 -1.24
CA LYS A 76 0.94 1.13 -2.58
C LYS A 76 -0.18 0.44 -3.34
N THR A 77 -1.14 1.20 -3.83
CA THR A 77 -2.29 0.64 -4.56
C THR A 77 -2.88 1.64 -5.54
N ARG A 78 -3.90 1.25 -6.29
CA ARG A 78 -4.70 2.15 -7.13
C ARG A 78 -5.66 2.96 -6.29
N GLU A 79 -5.91 4.20 -6.70
CA GLU A 79 -6.89 5.07 -6.04
C GLU A 79 -8.29 4.43 -5.98
N SER A 80 -8.70 3.73 -7.06
CA SER A 80 -9.97 3.02 -7.14
C SER A 80 -10.16 1.93 -6.07
N LEU A 81 -9.08 1.45 -5.46
CA LEU A 81 -9.11 0.40 -4.44
C LEU A 81 -9.13 0.94 -3.01
N LEU A 82 -9.06 2.26 -2.81
CA LEU A 82 -9.01 2.87 -1.48
C LEU A 82 -10.21 2.44 -0.63
N GLY A 83 -11.44 2.56 -1.13
CA GLY A 83 -12.62 2.19 -0.36
C GLY A 83 -12.63 0.72 0.06
N ALA A 84 -12.25 -0.18 -0.85
CA ALA A 84 -12.19 -1.61 -0.55
C ALA A 84 -11.05 -1.96 0.42
N LEU A 85 -9.92 -1.24 0.36
CA LEU A 85 -8.82 -1.37 1.31
C LEU A 85 -9.26 -0.90 2.71
N THR A 86 -9.90 0.27 2.80
CA THR A 86 -10.39 0.82 4.07
C THR A 86 -11.38 -0.11 4.75
N GLU A 87 -12.35 -0.66 4.02
CA GLU A 87 -13.30 -1.63 4.59
C GLU A 87 -12.63 -2.94 5.01
N HIS A 88 -11.62 -3.41 4.26
CA HIS A 88 -10.84 -4.57 4.66
C HIS A 88 -10.05 -4.31 5.95
N VAL A 89 -9.41 -3.14 6.09
CA VAL A 89 -8.72 -2.75 7.32
C VAL A 89 -9.72 -2.71 8.48
N LYS A 90 -10.83 -1.97 8.35
CA LYS A 90 -11.88 -1.87 9.39
C LYS A 90 -12.40 -3.23 9.85
N SER A 91 -12.60 -4.17 8.93
CA SER A 91 -13.13 -5.50 9.25
C SER A 91 -12.15 -6.38 10.03
N ASN A 92 -10.86 -6.06 10.01
CA ASN A 92 -9.80 -6.86 10.60
C ASN A 92 -9.00 -6.13 11.70
N HIS A 93 -9.35 -4.89 12.01
CA HIS A 93 -8.63 -4.04 12.95
C HIS A 93 -9.20 -4.14 14.37
N GLU A 94 -8.34 -4.08 15.39
CA GLU A 94 -8.77 -4.14 16.80
C GLU A 94 -9.50 -2.86 17.25
N TYR A 95 -9.19 -1.73 16.62
CA TYR A 95 -9.85 -0.44 16.89
C TYR A 95 -11.12 -0.23 16.06
N GLU A 96 -12.13 0.40 16.68
CA GLU A 96 -13.37 0.80 16.02
C GLU A 96 -13.14 1.81 14.89
N VAL A 97 -12.18 2.72 15.08
CA VAL A 97 -11.81 3.76 14.11
C VAL A 97 -10.31 3.63 13.78
N PRO A 98 -9.93 2.75 12.84
CA PRO A 98 -8.54 2.62 12.43
C PRO A 98 -8.05 3.84 11.64
N GLU A 99 -6.78 4.20 11.81
CA GLU A 99 -6.13 5.21 10.95
C GLU A 99 -5.90 4.62 9.55
N VAL A 100 -6.49 5.24 8.53
CA VAL A 100 -6.25 4.91 7.11
C VAL A 100 -6.17 6.22 6.32
N ILE A 101 -4.96 6.64 5.96
CA ILE A 101 -4.71 7.91 5.28
C ILE A 101 -4.05 7.66 3.92
N ALA A 102 -4.64 8.19 2.85
CA ALA A 102 -4.13 8.05 1.49
C ALA A 102 -3.50 9.35 0.97
N LEU A 103 -2.37 9.24 0.29
CA LEU A 103 -1.69 10.33 -0.42
C LEU A 103 -1.58 10.01 -1.92
N PRO A 104 -1.83 10.98 -2.83
CA PRO A 104 -1.71 10.76 -4.27
C PRO A 104 -0.25 10.58 -4.69
N ILE A 105 0.00 9.61 -5.59
CA ILE A 105 1.27 9.47 -6.30
C ILE A 105 1.20 10.30 -7.57
N THR A 106 1.91 11.44 -7.60
CA THR A 106 1.89 12.39 -8.72
C THR A 106 2.97 12.12 -9.78
N GLY A 107 3.89 11.20 -9.52
CA GLY A 107 4.97 10.83 -10.43
C GLY A 107 5.84 9.70 -9.87
N GLY A 108 6.71 9.14 -10.71
CA GLY A 108 7.60 8.06 -10.30
C GLY A 108 8.20 7.30 -11.49
N ASN A 109 8.81 6.15 -11.20
CA ASN A 109 9.30 5.26 -12.24
C ASN A 109 8.12 4.60 -12.97
N LEU A 110 7.98 4.84 -14.27
CA LEU A 110 6.84 4.35 -15.05
C LEU A 110 6.64 2.83 -14.95
N LYS A 111 7.72 2.04 -15.05
CA LYS A 111 7.64 0.57 -14.95
C LYS A 111 7.16 0.10 -13.58
N TYR A 112 7.49 0.85 -12.53
CA TYR A 112 7.01 0.56 -11.19
C TYR A 112 5.53 0.90 -11.03
N LEU A 113 5.07 2.01 -11.60
CA LEU A 113 3.66 2.40 -11.58
C LEU A 113 2.79 1.44 -12.41
N GLU A 114 3.31 0.98 -13.56
CA GLU A 114 2.73 -0.11 -14.34
C GLU A 114 2.67 -1.41 -13.54
N TRP A 115 3.74 -1.74 -12.80
CA TRP A 115 3.72 -2.92 -11.94
C TRP A 115 2.68 -2.82 -10.81
N ILE A 116 2.48 -1.64 -10.19
CA ILE A 116 1.41 -1.44 -9.21
C ILE A 116 0.04 -1.73 -9.84
N LYS A 117 -0.18 -1.19 -11.06
CA LYS A 117 -1.39 -1.50 -11.83
C LYS A 117 -1.53 -3.00 -12.00
N ASP A 118 -0.55 -3.68 -12.60
CA ASP A 118 -0.67 -5.10 -12.93
C ASP A 118 -0.76 -6.03 -11.71
N SER A 119 -0.25 -5.59 -10.56
CA SER A 119 -0.28 -6.35 -9.30
C SER A 119 -1.57 -6.17 -8.50
N THR A 120 -2.47 -5.29 -8.95
CA THR A 120 -3.72 -4.97 -8.26
C THR A 120 -4.93 -5.31 -9.12
N ARG A 121 -6.01 -5.77 -8.48
CA ARG A 121 -7.25 -6.12 -9.19
C ARG A 121 -7.85 -4.92 -9.93
N SER A 122 -8.46 -5.21 -11.07
CA SER A 122 -9.22 -4.23 -11.88
C SER A 122 -10.55 -3.88 -11.25
#